data_AF-A0A7K5THJ1-F1
#
_entry.id   AF-A0A7K5THJ1-F1
#
_cell.length_a   1.000
_cell.length_b   1.000
_cell.length_c   1.000
_cell.angle_alpha   90.00
_cell.angle_beta   90.00
_cell.angle_gamma   90.00
#
_symmetry.space_group_name_H-M   'P 1'
#
loop_
_entity.id
_entity.type
_entity.pdbx_description
1 polymer ?
#
loop_
_entity_poly.entity_id
_entity_poly.type
_entity_poly.pdbx_seq_one_letter_code
_entity_poly.pdbx_strand_id
1 'polypeptide(L)'
;GGWLLLQNCHLGLDFMDELLDTLLTAEIQNDTFRVWITTEQHPRFPITLLQIAIKFTNEPPQGIRAGLKRTFSGISQDLLNVSNLPMWKPLLYTVAFLHSTVQERRKFGPLGWNIPYEFNSADFTASIQFIQNHLKKIDIRKGISWNTVRYMIGEVQYGGRVTDDYDKRLLNCFARVWFNESMFDSAFCFYTGYKIPVCKTLEQYFEYIQLLPAMDSPEVFGLHPNADITYQKNTSADVLDTITNIQPKESGGGSGETRESVVYRLAEDMLEKLPPDYIPHEVKARLVKMGALNSMNIFLRQEIDRMQKVITVVRTSLNDLKLAIEGTIVMSEASKNLRDALDNMYDARIPQVWRRVSWESSTLGFWFTELLERNAQLSTWIFQGRPKVFWITGFFNPQGFLTAMKQEATRAHKDWALDKVAVHNDVLKLTKEEIISPPSDGVYIYGLYLEGAGWDKRRSILVESSPKILFVQLPVLHMFA
;
A
#
# COMPACT_ATOMS: atom_id res chain seq x y z
N GLY A 1 16.22 -39.26 -20.91
CA GLY A 1 15.17 -38.81 -19.99
C GLY A 1 15.82 -38.38 -18.70
N GLY A 2 15.46 -37.20 -18.20
CA GLY A 2 16.04 -36.56 -17.02
C GLY A 2 15.22 -35.34 -16.62
N TRP A 3 15.56 -34.74 -15.48
CA TRP A 3 14.82 -33.61 -14.92
C TRP A 3 15.65 -32.34 -15.12
N LEU A 4 15.15 -31.42 -15.95
CA LEU A 4 15.77 -30.12 -16.16
C LEU A 4 15.14 -29.10 -15.21
N LEU A 5 15.92 -28.48 -14.34
CA LEU A 5 15.46 -27.40 -13.46
C LEU A 5 15.96 -26.05 -13.98
N LEU A 6 15.05 -25.19 -14.37
CA LEU A 6 15.29 -23.82 -14.77
C LEU A 6 14.88 -22.88 -13.63
N GLN A 7 15.82 -22.10 -13.13
CA GLN A 7 15.59 -21.20 -12.01
C GLN A 7 15.45 -19.74 -12.46
N ASN A 8 14.67 -18.96 -11.71
CA ASN A 8 14.48 -17.51 -11.90
C ASN A 8 14.01 -17.10 -13.31
N CYS A 9 13.12 -17.88 -13.92
CA CYS A 9 12.74 -17.70 -15.33
C CYS A 9 11.96 -16.41 -15.63
N HIS A 10 11.40 -15.76 -14.61
CA HIS A 10 10.80 -14.43 -14.73
C HIS A 10 11.79 -13.35 -15.22
N LEU A 11 13.11 -13.58 -15.05
CA LEU A 11 14.16 -12.67 -15.51
C LEU A 11 14.52 -12.85 -17.00
N GLY A 12 14.14 -13.98 -17.61
CA GLY A 12 14.53 -14.36 -18.97
C GLY A 12 13.31 -14.74 -19.81
N LEU A 13 12.47 -13.75 -20.13
CA LEU A 13 11.18 -13.98 -20.79
C LEU A 13 11.33 -14.45 -22.23
N ASP A 14 12.27 -13.85 -22.98
CA ASP A 14 12.51 -14.23 -24.39
C ASP A 14 12.96 -15.69 -24.49
N PHE A 15 13.77 -16.15 -23.51
CA PHE A 15 14.16 -17.56 -23.42
C PHE A 15 12.98 -18.48 -23.08
N MET A 16 11.95 -18.00 -22.37
CA MET A 16 10.74 -18.80 -22.12
C MET A 16 9.90 -18.97 -23.38
N ASP A 17 9.90 -17.98 -24.28
CA ASP A 17 9.27 -18.12 -25.61
C ASP A 17 10.02 -19.15 -26.46
N GLU A 18 11.35 -19.08 -26.52
CA GLU A 18 12.17 -20.08 -27.21
C GLU A 18 12.02 -21.49 -26.62
N LEU A 19 11.92 -21.60 -25.29
CA LEU A 19 11.68 -22.85 -24.60
C LEU A 19 10.30 -23.42 -24.98
N LEU A 20 9.27 -22.57 -25.03
CA LEU A 20 7.93 -22.97 -25.46
C LEU A 20 7.97 -23.55 -26.88
N ASP A 21 8.59 -22.85 -27.82
CA ASP A 21 8.71 -23.31 -29.21
C ASP A 21 9.46 -24.65 -29.28
N THR A 22 10.53 -24.79 -28.50
CA THR A 22 11.31 -26.03 -28.42
C THR A 22 10.48 -27.17 -27.84
N LEU A 23 9.70 -26.94 -26.79
CA LEU A 23 8.84 -27.95 -26.17
C LEU A 23 7.69 -28.40 -27.09
N LEU A 24 7.20 -27.51 -27.95
CA LEU A 24 6.13 -27.83 -28.89
C LEU A 24 6.63 -28.54 -30.16
N THR A 25 7.88 -28.29 -30.57
CA THR A 25 8.46 -28.85 -31.81
C THR A 25 9.32 -30.09 -31.58
N ALA A 26 9.89 -30.27 -30.40
CA ALA A 26 10.75 -31.41 -30.11
C ALA A 26 9.94 -32.71 -29.96
N GLU A 27 10.33 -33.76 -30.69
CA GLU A 27 9.85 -35.12 -30.44
C GLU A 27 10.52 -35.69 -29.18
N ILE A 28 9.89 -35.49 -28.03
CA ILE A 28 10.36 -36.01 -26.75
C ILE A 28 10.01 -37.50 -26.65
N GLN A 29 10.95 -38.36 -27.06
CA GLN A 29 10.75 -39.83 -27.08
C GLN A 29 10.81 -40.51 -25.70
N ASN A 30 11.16 -39.79 -24.63
CA ASN A 30 11.42 -40.39 -23.32
C ASN A 30 10.44 -39.90 -22.24
N ASP A 31 9.55 -40.79 -21.81
CA ASP A 31 8.47 -40.53 -20.85
C ASP A 31 8.93 -40.04 -19.47
N THR A 32 10.21 -40.20 -19.11
CA THR A 32 10.77 -39.74 -17.83
C THR A 32 11.28 -38.30 -17.87
N PHE A 33 11.29 -37.65 -19.04
CA PHE A 33 11.73 -36.27 -19.17
C PHE A 33 10.76 -35.30 -18.48
N ARG A 34 11.28 -34.39 -17.66
CA ARG A 34 10.50 -33.35 -16.98
C ARG A 34 11.27 -32.03 -17.02
N VAL A 35 10.55 -30.93 -17.24
CA VAL A 35 11.07 -29.56 -17.09
C VAL A 35 10.40 -28.93 -15.87
N TRP A 36 11.22 -28.47 -14.93
CA TRP A 36 10.82 -27.72 -13.76
C TRP A 36 11.21 -26.27 -13.96
N ILE A 37 10.24 -25.37 -13.85
CA ILE A 37 10.44 -23.93 -14.04
C ILE A 37 10.11 -23.26 -12.71
N THR A 38 11.06 -22.52 -12.14
CA THR A 38 10.77 -21.62 -11.01
C THR A 38 10.66 -20.19 -11.54
N THR A 39 9.52 -19.56 -11.34
CA THR A 39 9.26 -18.20 -11.81
C THR A 39 8.41 -17.44 -10.79
N GLU A 40 8.59 -16.12 -10.73
CA GLU A 40 7.62 -15.23 -10.10
C GLU A 40 6.54 -14.86 -11.12
N GLN A 41 5.43 -14.29 -10.64
CA GLN A 41 4.36 -13.81 -11.52
C GLN A 41 4.87 -12.65 -12.37
N HIS A 42 4.75 -12.77 -13.69
CA HIS A 42 5.14 -11.72 -14.62
C HIS A 42 4.09 -11.52 -15.73
N PRO A 43 3.59 -10.30 -16.00
CA PRO A 43 2.51 -10.07 -16.97
C PRO A 43 2.83 -10.48 -18.42
N ARG A 44 4.13 -10.49 -18.77
CA ARG A 44 4.61 -10.91 -20.10
C ARG A 44 5.07 -12.38 -20.15
N PHE A 45 4.83 -13.16 -19.09
CA PHE A 45 5.19 -14.58 -19.12
C PHE A 45 4.31 -15.32 -20.14
N PRO A 46 4.84 -16.28 -20.93
CA PRO A 46 4.08 -16.85 -22.05
C PRO A 46 2.85 -17.63 -21.57
N ILE A 47 1.66 -17.20 -22.02
CA ILE A 47 0.37 -17.76 -21.58
C ILE A 47 0.26 -19.23 -21.98
N THR A 48 0.68 -19.57 -23.19
CA THR A 48 0.65 -20.94 -23.71
C THR A 48 1.53 -21.87 -22.87
N LEU A 49 2.72 -21.42 -22.45
CA LEU A 49 3.61 -22.18 -21.57
C LEU A 49 2.95 -22.43 -20.22
N LEU A 50 2.26 -21.43 -19.66
CA LEU A 50 1.45 -21.63 -18.47
C LEU A 50 0.35 -22.64 -18.75
N GLN A 51 -0.41 -22.54 -19.84
CA GLN A 51 -1.53 -23.48 -20.11
C GLN A 51 -1.09 -24.95 -20.12
N ILE A 52 0.04 -25.27 -20.76
CA ILE A 52 0.54 -26.65 -20.87
C ILE A 52 1.28 -27.16 -19.62
N ALA A 53 1.74 -26.27 -18.74
CA ALA A 53 2.48 -26.64 -17.53
C ALA A 53 1.57 -27.12 -16.38
N ILE A 54 2.12 -27.95 -15.48
CA ILE A 54 1.54 -28.19 -14.15
C ILE A 54 2.08 -27.11 -13.22
N LYS A 55 1.18 -26.40 -12.51
CA LYS A 55 1.53 -25.25 -11.68
C LYS A 55 1.54 -25.66 -10.21
N PHE A 56 2.64 -25.35 -9.52
CA PHE A 56 2.75 -25.45 -8.08
C PHE A 56 3.02 -24.06 -7.52
N THR A 57 2.17 -23.59 -6.61
CA THR A 57 2.38 -22.33 -5.88
C THR A 57 2.98 -22.63 -4.51
N ASN A 58 4.00 -21.86 -4.12
CA ASN A 58 4.63 -21.95 -2.81
C ASN A 58 4.42 -20.63 -2.07
N GLU A 59 3.51 -20.63 -1.11
CA GLU A 59 3.19 -19.46 -0.30
C GLU A 59 3.92 -19.51 1.05
N PRO A 60 4.28 -18.36 1.63
CA PRO A 60 4.85 -18.32 2.98
C PRO A 60 3.83 -18.86 3.99
N PRO A 61 4.29 -19.51 5.08
CA PRO A 61 3.41 -20.04 6.11
C PRO A 61 2.65 -18.89 6.77
N GLN A 62 1.33 -19.01 6.87
CA GLN A 62 0.49 -17.99 7.50
C GLN A 62 0.39 -18.21 9.01
N GLY A 63 0.56 -17.14 9.76
CA GLY A 63 0.51 -17.10 11.22
C GLY A 63 1.84 -17.38 11.93
N ILE A 64 1.92 -16.94 13.19
CA ILE A 64 3.06 -17.13 14.09
C ILE A 64 3.34 -18.60 14.30
N ARG A 65 2.32 -19.43 14.49
CA ARG A 65 2.49 -20.87 14.69
C ARG A 65 3.21 -21.52 13.51
N ALA A 66 2.77 -21.25 12.29
CA ALA A 66 3.35 -21.86 11.10
C ALA A 66 4.73 -21.26 10.78
N GLY A 67 4.91 -19.95 10.97
CA GLY A 67 6.20 -19.26 10.86
C GLY A 67 7.24 -19.82 11.81
N LEU A 68 6.93 -19.89 13.12
CA LEU A 68 7.82 -20.46 14.12
C LEU A 68 8.13 -21.93 13.83
N LYS A 69 7.13 -22.74 13.44
CA LYS A 69 7.35 -24.14 13.08
C LYS A 69 8.36 -24.25 11.94
N ARG A 70 8.20 -23.44 10.88
CA ARG A 70 9.15 -23.41 9.73
C ARG A 70 10.54 -22.97 10.17
N THR A 71 10.67 -21.93 10.99
CA THR A 71 11.97 -21.47 11.50
C THR A 71 12.65 -22.54 12.35
N PHE A 72 11.92 -23.16 13.28
CA PHE A 72 12.47 -24.22 14.15
C PHE A 72 12.77 -25.53 13.41
N SER A 73 12.08 -25.83 12.30
CA SER A 73 12.48 -26.94 11.42
C SER A 73 13.84 -26.74 10.75
N GLY A 74 14.30 -25.49 10.61
CA GLY A 74 15.65 -25.16 10.14
C GLY A 74 16.72 -25.12 11.24
N ILE A 75 16.34 -25.26 12.51
CA ILE A 75 17.26 -25.20 13.66
C ILE A 75 17.68 -26.63 14.03
N SER A 76 18.99 -26.87 14.13
CA SER A 76 19.53 -28.14 14.63
C SER A 76 19.59 -28.17 16.17
N GLN A 77 19.59 -29.39 16.74
CA GLN A 77 19.75 -29.56 18.18
C GLN A 77 21.09 -29.01 18.68
N ASP A 78 22.12 -29.05 17.83
CA ASP A 78 23.42 -28.43 18.09
C ASP A 78 23.30 -26.93 18.23
N LEU A 79 22.57 -26.25 17.32
CA LEU A 79 22.32 -24.81 17.40
C LEU A 79 21.54 -24.44 18.69
N LEU A 80 20.60 -25.28 19.11
CA LEU A 80 19.86 -25.08 20.36
C LEU A 80 20.79 -25.19 21.60
N ASN A 81 21.81 -26.03 21.53
CA ASN A 81 22.76 -26.32 22.61
C ASN A 81 24.12 -25.59 22.46
N VAL A 82 24.24 -24.67 21.51
CA VAL A 82 25.47 -23.91 21.23
C VAL A 82 26.00 -23.14 22.44
N SER A 83 25.11 -22.69 23.32
CA SER A 83 25.44 -21.95 24.53
C SER A 83 24.66 -22.49 25.71
N ASN A 84 25.38 -22.75 26.81
CA ASN A 84 24.79 -23.14 28.09
C ASN A 84 24.26 -21.96 28.90
N LEU A 85 24.40 -20.73 28.40
CA LEU A 85 23.87 -19.54 29.07
C LEU A 85 22.34 -19.58 29.06
N PRO A 86 21.68 -19.31 30.21
CA PRO A 86 20.22 -19.34 30.31
C PRO A 86 19.53 -18.33 29.38
N MET A 87 20.25 -17.28 28.96
CA MET A 87 19.77 -16.22 28.08
C MET A 87 19.67 -16.64 26.60
N TRP A 88 20.39 -17.69 26.17
CA TRP A 88 20.48 -18.07 24.75
C TRP A 88 19.13 -18.49 24.16
N LYS A 89 18.44 -19.43 24.81
CA LYS A 89 17.19 -20.00 24.30
C LYS A 89 16.04 -18.97 24.25
N PRO A 90 15.84 -18.10 25.26
CA PRO A 90 14.90 -16.99 25.17
C PRO A 90 15.19 -16.02 24.02
N LEU A 91 16.46 -15.66 23.81
CA LEU A 91 16.85 -14.77 22.71
C LEU A 91 16.63 -15.42 21.34
N LEU A 92 17.00 -16.70 21.18
CA LEU A 92 16.75 -17.48 19.97
C LEU A 92 15.25 -17.50 19.62
N TYR A 93 14.41 -17.81 20.61
CA TYR A 93 12.96 -17.81 20.42
C TYR A 93 12.42 -16.41 20.10
N THR A 94 12.93 -15.37 20.75
CA THR A 94 12.52 -13.97 20.51
C THR A 94 12.89 -13.51 19.10
N VAL A 95 14.07 -13.86 18.58
CA VAL A 95 14.45 -13.56 17.19
C VAL A 95 13.58 -14.35 16.20
N ALA A 96 13.26 -15.62 16.50
CA ALA A 96 12.36 -16.41 15.65
C ALA A 96 10.92 -15.84 15.63
N PHE A 97 10.46 -15.35 16.79
CA PHE A 97 9.16 -14.68 16.91
C PHE A 97 9.14 -13.35 16.14
N LEU A 98 10.21 -12.55 16.26
CA LEU A 98 10.38 -11.34 15.45
C LEU A 98 10.37 -11.67 13.96
N HIS A 99 11.14 -12.67 13.54
CA HIS A 99 11.19 -13.10 12.13
C HIS A 99 9.81 -13.47 11.58
N SER A 100 9.05 -14.25 12.35
CA SER A 100 7.67 -14.63 11.98
C SER A 100 6.76 -13.40 11.92
N THR A 101 6.90 -12.48 12.88
CA THR A 101 6.08 -11.25 12.92
C THR A 101 6.36 -10.32 11.74
N VAL A 102 7.62 -10.07 11.42
CA VAL A 102 7.97 -9.14 10.31
C VAL A 102 7.51 -9.70 8.95
N GLN A 103 7.54 -11.03 8.77
CA GLN A 103 7.01 -11.69 7.59
C GLN A 103 5.48 -11.58 7.53
N GLU A 104 4.80 -11.93 8.61
CA GLU A 104 3.33 -11.90 8.68
C GLU A 104 2.76 -10.50 8.52
N ARG A 105 3.43 -9.47 9.03
CA ARG A 105 2.97 -8.08 8.89
C ARG A 105 2.80 -7.65 7.42
N ARG A 106 3.56 -8.24 6.48
CA ARG A 106 3.44 -7.95 5.04
C ARG A 106 2.02 -8.15 4.50
N LYS A 107 1.23 -9.08 5.06
CA LYS A 107 -0.14 -9.37 4.58
C LYS A 107 -1.13 -8.23 4.83
N PHE A 108 -0.84 -7.35 5.78
CA PHE A 108 -1.72 -6.22 6.14
C PHE A 108 -1.46 -4.96 5.31
N GLY A 109 -0.64 -5.04 4.25
CA GLY A 109 -0.33 -3.89 3.40
C GLY A 109 0.27 -2.73 4.20
N PRO A 110 -0.08 -1.46 3.90
CA PRO A 110 0.44 -0.28 4.59
C PRO A 110 0.25 -0.24 6.11
N LEU A 111 -0.78 -0.92 6.66
CA LEU A 111 -0.94 -1.05 8.12
C LEU A 111 0.17 -1.89 8.75
N GLY A 112 0.67 -2.87 7.99
CA GLY A 112 1.78 -3.74 8.37
C GLY A 112 3.14 -3.10 8.10
N TRP A 113 3.37 -2.75 6.84
CA TRP A 113 4.56 -2.08 6.33
C TRP A 113 4.18 -1.14 5.19
N ASN A 114 4.72 0.07 5.16
CA ASN A 114 4.52 0.98 4.04
C ASN A 114 5.05 0.38 2.74
N ILE A 115 6.18 -0.34 2.80
CA ILE A 115 6.76 -1.05 1.67
C ILE A 115 6.79 -2.57 1.97
N PRO A 116 6.34 -3.45 1.04
CA PRO A 116 6.29 -4.89 1.28
C PRO A 116 7.69 -5.51 1.21
N TYR A 117 8.45 -5.44 2.31
CA TYR A 117 9.79 -6.03 2.41
C TYR A 117 9.75 -7.56 2.39
N GLU A 118 10.75 -8.15 1.73
CA GLU A 118 10.97 -9.59 1.76
C GLU A 118 12.07 -9.94 2.78
N PHE A 119 11.67 -10.53 3.90
CA PHE A 119 12.58 -11.07 4.90
C PHE A 119 12.75 -12.57 4.70
N ASN A 120 14.00 -13.04 4.64
CA ASN A 120 14.33 -14.42 4.32
C ASN A 120 15.10 -15.11 5.46
N SER A 121 15.42 -16.39 5.27
CA SER A 121 16.14 -17.19 6.26
C SER A 121 17.58 -16.72 6.51
N ALA A 122 18.20 -16.00 5.57
CA ALA A 122 19.53 -15.45 5.76
C ALA A 122 19.52 -14.33 6.81
N ASP A 123 18.48 -13.49 6.83
CA ASP A 123 18.34 -12.41 7.82
C ASP A 123 18.20 -12.99 9.25
N PHE A 124 17.42 -14.07 9.38
CA PHE A 124 17.29 -14.82 10.63
C PHE A 124 18.64 -15.44 11.04
N THR A 125 19.30 -16.16 10.13
CA THR A 125 20.58 -16.83 10.41
C THR A 125 21.66 -15.85 10.83
N ALA A 126 21.79 -14.72 10.12
CA ALA A 126 22.76 -13.68 10.44
C ALA A 126 22.47 -13.03 11.81
N SER A 127 21.19 -12.81 12.14
CA SER A 127 20.77 -12.31 13.46
C SER A 127 21.13 -13.28 14.58
N ILE A 128 20.88 -14.58 14.40
CA ILE A 128 21.23 -15.61 15.39
C ILE A 128 22.74 -15.73 15.57
N GLN A 129 23.50 -15.72 14.46
CA GLN A 129 24.95 -15.76 14.50
C GLN A 129 25.53 -14.54 15.23
N PHE A 130 24.95 -13.35 15.03
CA PHE A 130 25.30 -12.16 15.78
C PHE A 130 25.04 -12.34 17.29
N ILE A 131 23.85 -12.80 17.69
CA ILE A 131 23.52 -13.01 19.11
C ILE A 131 24.46 -14.03 19.74
N GLN A 132 24.75 -15.13 19.05
CA GLN A 132 25.71 -16.13 19.52
C GLN A 132 27.08 -15.52 19.78
N ASN A 133 27.59 -14.74 18.82
CA ASN A 133 28.89 -14.09 18.93
C ASN A 133 28.90 -13.02 20.01
N HIS A 134 27.80 -12.30 20.21
CA HIS A 134 27.64 -11.33 21.27
C HIS A 134 27.71 -12.02 22.63
N LEU A 135 26.90 -13.06 22.85
CA LEU A 135 26.87 -13.81 24.11
C LEU A 135 28.21 -14.47 24.46
N LYS A 136 28.98 -14.95 23.48
CA LYS A 136 30.33 -15.49 23.70
C LYS A 136 31.34 -14.45 24.22
N LYS A 137 31.14 -13.18 23.88
CA LYS A 137 32.03 -12.06 24.25
C LYS A 137 31.57 -11.29 25.47
N ILE A 138 30.40 -11.61 26.03
CA ILE A 138 29.87 -10.92 27.20
C ILE A 138 30.72 -11.25 28.43
N ASP A 139 31.15 -10.20 29.13
CA ASP A 139 31.63 -10.31 30.50
C ASP A 139 30.42 -10.54 31.42
N ILE A 140 30.46 -11.61 32.21
CA ILE A 140 29.38 -12.04 33.11
C ILE A 140 28.98 -10.90 34.06
N ARG A 141 29.89 -9.97 34.39
CA ARG A 141 29.61 -8.83 35.26
C ARG A 141 28.84 -7.68 34.59
N LYS A 142 28.87 -7.58 33.26
CA LYS A 142 28.25 -6.48 32.49
C LYS A 142 26.90 -6.83 31.88
N GLY A 143 26.56 -8.12 31.76
CA GLY A 143 25.31 -8.56 31.16
C GLY A 143 25.20 -8.23 29.67
N ILE A 144 23.98 -8.29 29.12
CA ILE A 144 23.73 -8.04 27.70
C ILE A 144 23.73 -6.54 27.40
N SER A 145 24.45 -6.14 26.35
CA SER A 145 24.36 -4.76 25.85
C SER A 145 23.12 -4.62 24.95
N TRP A 146 21.98 -4.28 25.57
CA TRP A 146 20.71 -4.15 24.85
C TRP A 146 20.75 -3.09 23.75
N ASN A 147 21.48 -1.99 23.94
CA ASN A 147 21.64 -0.97 22.89
C ASN A 147 22.32 -1.56 21.65
N THR A 148 23.35 -2.40 21.84
CA THR A 148 24.03 -3.09 20.74
C THR A 148 23.11 -4.12 20.08
N VAL A 149 22.37 -4.91 20.86
CA VAL A 149 21.43 -5.90 20.32
C VAL A 149 20.33 -5.24 19.50
N ARG A 150 19.70 -4.20 20.04
CA ARG A 150 18.63 -3.44 19.37
C ARG A 150 19.12 -2.78 18.10
N TYR A 151 20.29 -2.15 18.14
CA TYR A 151 20.89 -1.53 16.95
C TYR A 151 21.19 -2.59 15.88
N MET A 152 21.80 -3.71 16.26
CA MET A 152 22.14 -4.74 15.29
C MET A 152 20.91 -5.37 14.66
N ILE A 153 19.86 -5.66 15.43
CA ILE A 153 18.62 -6.23 14.89
C ILE A 153 17.84 -5.20 14.07
N GLY A 154 17.61 -4.00 14.64
CA GLY A 154 16.70 -2.99 14.12
C GLY A 154 17.29 -2.07 13.04
N GLU A 155 18.61 -1.85 13.04
CA GLU A 155 19.28 -0.97 12.06
C GLU A 155 20.09 -1.75 11.02
N VAL A 156 20.71 -2.88 11.39
CA VAL A 156 21.68 -3.57 10.53
C VAL A 156 21.10 -4.83 9.87
N GLN A 157 20.60 -5.79 10.65
CA GLN A 157 20.16 -7.09 10.15
C GLN A 157 18.83 -6.98 9.41
N TYR A 158 17.73 -6.77 10.14
CA TYR A 158 16.42 -6.54 9.53
C TYR A 158 16.33 -5.11 9.00
N GLY A 159 16.88 -4.14 9.75
CA GLY A 159 16.89 -2.72 9.37
C GLY A 159 17.63 -2.41 8.08
N GLY A 160 18.61 -3.23 7.68
CA GLY A 160 19.34 -3.04 6.42
C GLY A 160 18.46 -3.22 5.18
N ARG A 161 17.32 -3.91 5.30
CA ARG A 161 16.32 -4.06 4.22
C ARG A 161 15.24 -2.98 4.25
N VAL A 162 15.03 -2.36 5.40
CA VAL A 162 13.95 -1.40 5.61
C VAL A 162 14.43 -0.03 5.13
N THR A 163 13.78 0.45 4.07
CA THR A 163 14.12 1.70 3.38
C THR A 163 13.30 2.90 3.82
N ASP A 164 12.10 2.68 4.37
CA ASP A 164 11.21 3.73 4.85
C ASP A 164 11.50 4.07 6.33
N ASP A 165 11.53 5.36 6.65
CA ASP A 165 11.89 5.84 7.99
C ASP A 165 10.83 5.48 9.05
N TYR A 166 9.55 5.45 8.67
CA TYR A 166 8.46 5.09 9.58
C TYR A 166 8.43 3.58 9.84
N ASP A 167 8.65 2.78 8.81
CA ASP A 167 8.83 1.33 8.93
C ASP A 167 10.06 1.01 9.80
N LYS A 168 11.18 1.73 9.61
CA LYS A 168 12.37 1.58 10.45
C LYS A 168 12.09 1.95 11.90
N ARG A 169 11.34 3.04 12.14
CA ARG A 169 10.89 3.42 13.50
C ARG A 169 10.04 2.33 14.14
N LEU A 170 9.14 1.70 13.39
CA LEU A 170 8.32 0.58 13.86
C LEU A 170 9.18 -0.63 14.23
N LEU A 171 10.10 -1.04 13.36
CA LEU A 171 11.02 -2.15 13.63
C LEU A 171 11.86 -1.90 14.88
N ASN A 172 12.38 -0.68 15.04
CA ASN A 172 13.12 -0.28 16.24
C ASN A 172 12.25 -0.29 17.50
N CYS A 173 10.94 -0.02 17.37
CA CYS A 173 10.00 -0.15 18.47
C CYS A 173 9.88 -1.61 18.92
N PHE A 174 9.70 -2.55 17.99
CA PHE A 174 9.73 -3.99 18.30
C PHE A 174 11.04 -4.40 18.95
N ALA A 175 12.18 -3.96 18.39
CA ALA A 175 13.48 -4.25 18.98
C ALA A 175 13.58 -3.75 20.42
N ARG A 176 13.08 -2.54 20.71
CA ARG A 176 13.09 -1.96 22.05
C ARG A 176 12.17 -2.68 23.04
N VAL A 177 10.94 -3.00 22.62
CA VAL A 177 9.91 -3.61 23.48
C VAL A 177 10.22 -5.08 23.75
N TRP A 178 10.75 -5.81 22.77
CA TRP A 178 11.00 -7.25 22.92
C TRP A 178 12.39 -7.58 23.41
N PHE A 179 13.43 -6.81 23.05
CA PHE A 179 14.81 -7.08 23.46
C PHE A 179 15.21 -6.19 24.63
N ASN A 180 14.86 -6.61 25.84
CA ASN A 180 15.21 -5.95 27.09
C ASN A 180 15.23 -6.95 28.25
N GLU A 181 15.79 -6.58 29.41
CA GLU A 181 15.91 -7.47 30.58
C GLU A 181 14.59 -8.12 31.02
N SER A 182 13.44 -7.44 30.86
CA SER A 182 12.13 -8.00 31.22
C SER A 182 11.78 -9.27 30.44
N MET A 183 12.43 -9.56 29.30
CA MET A 183 12.17 -10.80 28.56
C MET A 183 12.45 -12.07 29.35
N PHE A 184 13.31 -11.97 30.39
CA PHE A 184 13.66 -13.09 31.24
C PHE A 184 12.68 -13.28 32.42
N ASP A 185 11.74 -12.35 32.60
CA ASP A 185 10.68 -12.49 33.59
C ASP A 185 9.62 -13.50 33.12
N SER A 186 9.16 -14.35 34.03
CA SER A 186 8.01 -15.25 33.87
C SER A 186 6.71 -14.55 33.45
N ALA A 187 6.56 -13.26 33.77
CA ALA A 187 5.42 -12.44 33.39
C ALA A 187 5.49 -11.94 31.94
N PHE A 188 6.66 -11.99 31.30
CA PHE A 188 6.83 -11.49 29.95
C PHE A 188 6.07 -12.31 28.92
N CYS A 189 5.42 -11.61 28.01
CA CYS A 189 4.79 -12.17 26.83
C CYS A 189 4.88 -11.15 25.68
N PHE A 190 4.94 -11.66 24.44
CA PHE A 190 4.86 -10.81 23.24
C PHE A 190 3.46 -10.23 23.09
N TYR A 191 2.48 -11.08 23.40
CA TYR A 191 1.06 -10.78 23.50
C TYR A 191 0.41 -11.81 24.41
N THR A 192 -0.81 -11.55 24.88
CA THR A 192 -1.58 -12.48 25.73
C THR A 192 -1.62 -13.88 25.11
N GLY A 193 -1.04 -14.87 25.79
CA GLY A 193 -0.94 -16.25 25.32
C GLY A 193 0.34 -16.61 24.56
N TYR A 194 1.16 -15.62 24.17
CA TYR A 194 2.42 -15.80 23.44
C TYR A 194 3.61 -15.51 24.37
N LYS A 195 3.94 -16.50 25.20
CA LYS A 195 5.10 -16.44 26.11
C LYS A 195 6.34 -17.07 25.49
N ILE A 196 7.49 -16.76 26.06
CA ILE A 196 8.74 -17.46 25.77
C ILE A 196 8.71 -18.80 26.53
N PRO A 197 8.74 -19.96 25.84
CA PRO A 197 8.69 -21.26 26.51
C PRO A 197 10.06 -21.65 27.09
N VAL A 198 10.04 -22.35 28.22
CA VAL A 198 11.24 -22.92 28.86
C VAL A 198 11.41 -24.37 28.40
N CYS A 199 11.95 -24.56 27.21
CA CYS A 199 12.14 -25.88 26.60
C CYS A 199 13.62 -26.27 26.52
N LYS A 200 13.91 -27.57 26.71
CA LYS A 200 15.28 -28.11 26.63
C LYS A 200 15.60 -28.71 25.27
N THR A 201 14.65 -29.40 24.65
CA THR A 201 14.82 -30.09 23.35
C THR A 201 13.97 -29.44 22.26
N LEU A 202 14.30 -29.72 21.00
CA LEU A 202 13.51 -29.23 19.86
C LEU A 202 12.09 -29.80 19.84
N GLU A 203 11.90 -31.05 20.26
CA GLU A 203 10.57 -31.68 20.32
C GLU A 203 9.64 -30.90 21.25
N GLN A 204 10.14 -30.46 22.41
CA GLN A 204 9.37 -29.63 23.35
C GLN A 204 9.01 -28.26 22.76
N TYR A 205 9.89 -27.68 21.94
CA TYR A 205 9.55 -26.47 21.18
C TYR A 205 8.45 -26.74 20.16
N PHE A 206 8.52 -27.85 19.43
CA PHE A 206 7.47 -28.21 18.47
C PHE A 206 6.13 -28.49 19.14
N GLU A 207 6.11 -29.20 20.27
CA GLU A 207 4.91 -29.43 21.07
C GLU A 207 4.30 -28.09 21.53
N TYR A 208 5.11 -27.18 22.07
CA TYR A 208 4.63 -25.86 22.48
C TYR A 208 4.09 -25.04 21.30
N ILE A 209 4.82 -25.00 20.18
CA ILE A 209 4.38 -24.29 18.97
C ILE A 209 3.05 -24.86 18.45
N GLN A 210 2.82 -26.17 18.58
CA GLN A 210 1.55 -26.80 18.22
C GLN A 210 0.37 -26.43 19.13
N LEU A 211 0.64 -26.01 20.37
CA LEU A 211 -0.39 -25.51 21.29
C LEU A 211 -0.81 -24.07 20.98
N LEU A 212 -0.02 -23.32 20.20
CA LEU A 212 -0.39 -21.98 19.78
C LEU A 212 -1.65 -21.98 18.91
N PRO A 213 -2.45 -20.89 18.94
CA PRO A 213 -3.60 -20.74 18.06
C PRO A 213 -3.24 -20.97 16.59
N ALA A 214 -4.17 -21.58 15.85
CA ALA A 214 -4.02 -21.73 14.40
C ALA A 214 -4.30 -20.42 13.64
N MET A 215 -5.15 -19.57 14.22
CA MET A 215 -5.49 -18.24 13.73
C MET A 215 -5.04 -17.23 14.76
N ASP A 216 -4.11 -16.36 14.37
CA ASP A 216 -3.58 -15.30 15.22
C ASP A 216 -4.41 -14.02 15.09
N SER A 217 -4.64 -13.35 16.22
CA SER A 217 -5.23 -12.01 16.23
C SER A 217 -4.21 -10.97 15.75
N PRO A 218 -4.60 -9.90 15.02
CA PRO A 218 -3.68 -8.86 14.58
C PRO A 218 -2.82 -8.23 15.69
N GLU A 219 -3.33 -8.20 16.92
CA GLU A 219 -2.68 -7.67 18.12
C GLU A 219 -1.37 -8.39 18.44
N VAL A 220 -1.26 -9.67 18.09
CA VAL A 220 -0.01 -10.45 18.23
C VAL A 220 1.13 -9.81 17.43
N PHE A 221 0.79 -9.16 16.32
CA PHE A 221 1.73 -8.45 15.46
C PHE A 221 1.84 -6.96 15.82
N GLY A 222 1.22 -6.50 16.90
CA GLY A 222 1.16 -5.08 17.28
C GLY A 222 0.24 -4.24 16.38
N LEU A 223 -0.83 -4.86 15.84
CA LEU A 223 -1.85 -4.18 15.04
C LEU A 223 -3.19 -4.12 15.81
N HIS A 224 -4.01 -3.12 15.50
CA HIS A 224 -5.38 -3.07 15.98
C HIS A 224 -6.23 -4.17 15.30
N PRO A 225 -7.21 -4.81 15.97
CA PRO A 225 -8.02 -5.89 15.41
C PRO A 225 -8.78 -5.52 14.12
N ASN A 226 -9.02 -4.23 13.88
CA ASN A 226 -9.59 -3.75 12.62
C ASN A 226 -8.73 -4.09 11.39
N ALA A 227 -7.43 -4.35 11.56
CA ALA A 227 -6.55 -4.75 10.45
C ALA A 227 -7.00 -6.08 9.82
N ASP A 228 -7.58 -7.00 10.60
CA ASP A 228 -8.14 -8.25 10.07
C ASP A 228 -9.35 -7.98 9.16
N ILE A 229 -10.20 -7.02 9.53
CA ILE A 229 -11.35 -6.62 8.70
C ILE A 229 -10.86 -6.05 7.37
N THR A 230 -9.86 -5.17 7.38
CA THR A 230 -9.27 -4.61 6.15
C THR A 230 -8.65 -5.71 5.29
N TYR A 231 -7.90 -6.62 5.90
CA TYR A 231 -7.31 -7.76 5.20
C TYR A 231 -8.38 -8.64 4.53
N GLN A 232 -9.37 -9.10 5.29
CA GLN A 232 -10.45 -9.93 4.76
C GLN A 232 -11.27 -9.22 3.68
N LYS A 233 -11.51 -7.91 3.83
CA LYS A 233 -12.21 -7.10 2.82
C LYS A 233 -11.42 -7.07 1.52
N ASN A 234 -10.10 -6.81 1.58
CA ASN A 234 -9.25 -6.75 0.39
C ASN A 234 -9.16 -8.11 -0.30
N THR A 235 -8.91 -9.19 0.46
CA THR A 235 -8.89 -10.56 -0.10
C THR A 235 -10.22 -10.93 -0.74
N SER A 236 -11.35 -10.57 -0.12
CA SER A 236 -12.68 -10.82 -0.69
C SER A 236 -12.90 -10.02 -1.97
N ALA A 237 -12.46 -8.75 -2.01
CA ALA A 237 -12.53 -7.92 -3.21
C ALA A 237 -11.69 -8.50 -4.34
N ASP A 238 -10.46 -8.95 -4.08
CA ASP A 238 -9.59 -9.58 -5.07
C ASP A 238 -10.20 -10.85 -5.67
N VAL A 239 -10.85 -11.67 -4.83
CA VAL A 239 -11.57 -12.88 -5.29
C VAL A 239 -12.75 -12.50 -6.17
N LEU A 240 -13.58 -11.54 -5.75
CA LEU A 240 -14.73 -11.08 -6.53
C LEU A 240 -14.29 -10.45 -7.86
N ASP A 241 -13.24 -9.62 -7.84
CA ASP A 241 -12.68 -9.01 -9.04
C ASP A 241 -12.15 -10.06 -10.02
N THR A 242 -11.51 -11.11 -9.50
CA THR A 242 -11.06 -12.26 -10.30
C THR A 242 -12.24 -13.00 -10.92
N ILE A 243 -13.31 -13.25 -10.16
CA ILE A 243 -14.54 -13.87 -10.67
C ILE A 243 -15.14 -13.04 -11.80
N THR A 244 -15.30 -11.72 -11.60
CA THR A 244 -15.83 -10.80 -12.62
C THR A 244 -14.97 -10.81 -13.88
N ASN A 245 -13.64 -10.87 -13.74
CA ASN A 245 -12.73 -10.88 -14.90
C ASN A 245 -12.77 -12.18 -15.71
N ILE A 246 -13.17 -13.30 -15.11
CA ILE A 246 -13.27 -14.61 -15.78
C ILE A 246 -14.66 -14.80 -16.44
N GLN A 247 -15.66 -14.00 -16.08
CA GLN A 247 -16.99 -14.11 -16.67
C GLN A 247 -16.97 -13.86 -18.19
N PRO A 248 -17.69 -14.66 -18.99
CA PRO A 248 -17.82 -14.42 -20.43
C PRO A 248 -18.43 -13.04 -20.68
N LYS A 249 -17.73 -12.19 -21.44
CA LYS A 249 -18.17 -10.82 -21.74
C LYS A 249 -19.18 -10.75 -22.89
N GLU A 250 -19.31 -11.82 -23.66
CA GLU A 250 -20.31 -11.97 -24.71
C GLU A 250 -21.62 -12.51 -24.12
N SER A 251 -22.69 -11.73 -24.21
CA SER A 251 -24.02 -12.15 -23.78
C SER A 251 -24.56 -13.20 -24.76
N GLY A 252 -24.75 -14.43 -24.28
CA GLY A 252 -25.57 -15.41 -24.99
C GLY A 252 -27.03 -14.95 -25.05
N GLY A 253 -27.46 -14.41 -26.19
CA GLY A 253 -28.85 -14.39 -26.70
C GLY A 253 -30.03 -14.09 -25.77
N GLY A 254 -29.84 -13.38 -24.65
CA GLY A 254 -30.90 -13.04 -23.71
C GLY A 254 -31.61 -11.75 -24.12
N SER A 255 -32.93 -11.68 -23.93
CA SER A 255 -33.78 -10.51 -24.21
C SER A 255 -33.61 -9.35 -23.22
N GLY A 256 -32.41 -9.14 -22.70
CA GLY A 256 -32.07 -8.09 -21.74
C GLY A 256 -31.47 -6.84 -22.40
N GLU A 257 -31.34 -5.76 -21.64
CA GLU A 257 -30.61 -4.54 -22.04
C GLU A 257 -29.15 -4.91 -22.36
N THR A 258 -28.64 -4.51 -23.53
CA THR A 258 -27.27 -4.87 -23.95
C THR A 258 -26.22 -4.07 -23.16
N ARG A 259 -25.00 -4.61 -23.04
CA ARG A 259 -23.88 -3.91 -22.37
C ARG A 259 -23.67 -2.50 -22.95
N GLU A 260 -23.72 -2.42 -24.27
CA GLU A 260 -23.57 -1.19 -25.03
C GLU A 260 -24.65 -0.16 -24.67
N SER A 261 -25.91 -0.58 -24.57
CA SER A 261 -27.01 0.33 -24.24
C SER A 261 -26.92 0.88 -22.81
N VAL A 262 -26.49 0.06 -21.83
CA VAL A 262 -26.22 0.50 -20.46
C VAL A 262 -25.11 1.56 -20.44
N VAL A 263 -23.99 1.27 -21.12
CA VAL A 263 -22.82 2.15 -21.18
C VAL A 263 -23.16 3.45 -21.92
N TYR A 264 -23.95 3.40 -22.99
CA TYR A 264 -24.39 4.58 -23.73
C TYR A 264 -25.19 5.53 -22.83
N ARG A 265 -26.18 5.02 -22.09
CA ARG A 265 -26.96 5.84 -21.13
C ARG A 265 -26.09 6.42 -20.04
N LEU A 266 -25.13 5.65 -19.52
CA LEU A 266 -24.18 6.13 -18.53
C LEU A 266 -23.28 7.24 -19.09
N ALA A 267 -22.81 7.08 -20.34
CA ALA A 267 -22.02 8.09 -21.02
C ALA A 267 -22.80 9.40 -21.22
N GLU A 268 -24.10 9.33 -21.54
CA GLU A 268 -24.97 10.50 -21.65
C GLU A 268 -25.12 11.22 -20.31
N ASP A 269 -25.47 10.51 -19.25
CA ASP A 269 -25.63 11.10 -17.90
C ASP A 269 -24.32 11.74 -17.40
N MET A 270 -23.18 11.08 -17.64
CA MET A 270 -21.87 11.62 -17.31
C MET A 270 -21.54 12.86 -18.14
N LEU A 271 -21.82 12.88 -19.44
CA LEU A 271 -21.56 14.03 -20.31
C LEU A 271 -22.40 15.25 -19.92
N GLU A 272 -23.66 15.04 -19.52
CA GLU A 272 -24.56 16.11 -19.07
C GLU A 272 -24.05 16.78 -17.79
N LYS A 273 -23.51 15.98 -16.86
CA LYS A 273 -22.97 16.47 -15.58
C LYS A 273 -21.52 16.94 -15.67
N LEU A 274 -20.80 16.62 -16.75
CA LEU A 274 -19.38 16.93 -16.88
C LEU A 274 -19.15 18.44 -16.95
N PRO A 275 -18.28 19.02 -16.10
CA PRO A 275 -18.07 20.46 -16.08
C PRO A 275 -17.59 21.02 -17.43
N PRO A 276 -17.96 22.27 -17.78
CA PRO A 276 -17.51 22.90 -19.00
C PRO A 276 -15.99 23.11 -18.99
N ASP A 277 -15.41 23.23 -20.18
CA ASP A 277 -13.98 23.49 -20.33
C ASP A 277 -13.61 24.89 -19.79
N TYR A 278 -12.47 24.97 -19.11
CA TYR A 278 -11.84 26.20 -18.69
C TYR A 278 -11.34 27.00 -19.90
N ILE A 279 -11.93 28.17 -20.13
CA ILE A 279 -11.53 29.06 -21.21
C ILE A 279 -10.19 29.73 -20.86
N PRO A 280 -9.09 29.48 -21.61
CA PRO A 280 -7.74 29.92 -21.20
C PRO A 280 -7.62 31.43 -20.99
N HIS A 281 -8.27 32.23 -21.84
CA HIS A 281 -8.23 33.68 -21.73
C HIS A 281 -8.95 34.19 -20.48
N GLU A 282 -10.07 33.57 -20.11
CA GLU A 282 -10.82 33.94 -18.91
C GLU A 282 -10.04 33.61 -17.64
N VAL A 283 -9.51 32.38 -17.55
CA VAL A 283 -8.67 31.95 -16.42
C VAL A 283 -7.48 32.89 -16.26
N LYS A 284 -6.78 33.22 -17.35
CA LYS A 284 -5.65 34.16 -17.32
C LYS A 284 -6.06 35.54 -16.80
N ALA A 285 -7.18 36.09 -17.28
CA ALA A 285 -7.67 37.39 -16.84
C ALA A 285 -8.02 37.41 -15.34
N ARG A 286 -8.60 36.31 -14.81
CA ARG A 286 -8.92 36.15 -13.38
C ARG A 286 -7.66 36.05 -12.52
N LEU A 287 -6.68 35.24 -12.94
CA LEU A 287 -5.39 35.11 -12.24
C LEU A 287 -4.65 36.44 -12.16
N VAL A 288 -4.67 37.26 -13.21
CA VAL A 288 -4.07 38.61 -13.20
C VAL A 288 -4.73 39.48 -12.13
N LYS A 289 -6.07 39.47 -12.02
CA LYS A 289 -6.80 40.22 -10.98
C LYS A 289 -6.47 39.75 -9.56
N MET A 290 -6.19 38.46 -9.36
CA MET A 290 -5.84 37.89 -8.04
C MET A 290 -4.36 38.06 -7.68
N GLY A 291 -3.53 38.59 -8.57
CA GLY A 291 -2.08 38.64 -8.42
C GLY A 291 -1.40 37.39 -8.99
N ALA A 292 -1.19 37.36 -10.30
CA ALA A 292 -0.70 36.17 -11.01
C ALA A 292 0.68 35.66 -10.57
N LEU A 293 1.48 36.50 -9.91
CA LEU A 293 2.81 36.17 -9.40
C LEU A 293 2.79 35.59 -7.96
N ASN A 294 1.63 35.57 -7.31
CA ASN A 294 1.48 34.96 -6.00
C ASN A 294 1.63 33.43 -6.13
N SER A 295 2.45 32.83 -5.27
CA SER A 295 2.77 31.39 -5.31
C SER A 295 1.53 30.51 -5.36
N MET A 296 0.51 30.81 -4.54
CA MET A 296 -0.76 30.09 -4.50
C MET A 296 -1.57 30.20 -5.80
N ASN A 297 -1.51 31.34 -6.50
CA ASN A 297 -2.21 31.52 -7.78
C ASN A 297 -1.48 30.81 -8.93
N ILE A 298 -0.15 30.73 -8.86
CA ILE A 298 0.64 29.92 -9.79
C ILE A 298 0.29 28.44 -9.63
N PHE A 299 0.19 27.97 -8.37
CA PHE A 299 -0.26 26.61 -8.06
C PHE A 299 -1.68 26.35 -8.59
N LEU A 300 -2.64 27.24 -8.31
CA LEU A 300 -4.02 27.13 -8.81
C LEU A 300 -4.06 26.98 -10.34
N ARG A 301 -3.26 27.77 -11.07
CA ARG A 301 -3.18 27.67 -12.54
C ARG A 301 -2.76 26.27 -12.99
N GLN A 302 -1.71 25.70 -12.38
CA GLN A 302 -1.22 24.37 -12.74
C GLN A 302 -2.26 23.28 -12.45
N GLU A 303 -2.99 23.41 -11.35
CA GLU A 303 -4.08 22.48 -11.00
C GLU A 303 -5.25 22.58 -11.98
N ILE A 304 -5.64 23.79 -12.39
CA ILE A 304 -6.68 24.00 -13.42
C ILE A 304 -6.25 23.42 -14.76
N ASP A 305 -5.01 23.67 -15.19
CA ASP A 305 -4.46 23.12 -16.44
C ASP A 305 -4.48 21.57 -16.42
N ARG A 306 -4.25 20.95 -15.26
CA ARG A 306 -4.33 19.49 -15.10
C ARG A 306 -5.77 18.98 -15.04
N MET A 307 -6.67 19.68 -14.35
CA MET A 307 -8.10 19.36 -14.35
C MET A 307 -8.68 19.43 -15.76
N GLN A 308 -8.32 20.46 -16.53
CA GLN A 308 -8.77 20.60 -17.93
C GLN A 308 -8.36 19.40 -18.78
N LYS A 309 -7.14 18.88 -18.62
CA LYS A 309 -6.70 17.67 -19.33
C LYS A 309 -7.60 16.47 -19.01
N VAL A 310 -7.97 16.28 -17.74
CA VAL A 310 -8.89 15.20 -17.34
C VAL A 310 -10.25 15.40 -17.99
N ILE A 311 -10.84 16.60 -17.89
CA ILE A 311 -12.15 16.92 -18.49
C ILE A 311 -12.13 16.66 -20.00
N THR A 312 -11.11 17.12 -20.71
CA THR A 312 -10.97 16.89 -22.16
C THR A 312 -10.88 15.41 -22.49
N VAL A 313 -10.01 14.65 -21.81
CA VAL A 313 -9.86 13.21 -22.06
C VAL A 313 -11.17 12.47 -21.84
N VAL A 314 -11.89 12.76 -20.76
CA VAL A 314 -13.19 12.14 -20.44
C VAL A 314 -14.23 12.52 -21.48
N ARG A 315 -14.35 13.82 -21.81
CA ARG A 315 -15.31 14.31 -22.80
C ARG A 315 -15.09 13.67 -24.17
N THR A 316 -13.85 13.62 -24.64
CA THR A 316 -13.50 12.96 -25.91
C THR A 316 -13.80 11.46 -25.85
N SER A 317 -13.35 10.77 -24.79
CA SER A 317 -13.59 9.33 -24.63
C SER A 317 -15.08 8.97 -24.63
N LEU A 318 -15.91 9.74 -23.92
CA LEU A 318 -17.35 9.50 -23.84
C LEU A 318 -18.06 9.75 -25.17
N ASN A 319 -17.70 10.83 -25.89
CA ASN A 319 -18.28 11.10 -27.21
C ASN A 319 -17.87 10.03 -28.24
N ASP A 320 -16.59 9.66 -28.28
CA ASP A 320 -16.09 8.63 -29.19
C ASP A 320 -16.71 7.26 -28.88
N LEU A 321 -16.94 6.96 -27.60
CA LEU A 321 -17.61 5.74 -27.16
C LEU A 321 -19.07 5.68 -27.63
N LYS A 322 -19.81 6.79 -27.52
CA LYS A 322 -21.18 6.90 -28.06
C LYS A 322 -21.21 6.65 -29.57
N LEU A 323 -20.35 7.33 -30.32
CA LEU A 323 -20.24 7.16 -31.76
C LEU A 323 -19.83 5.74 -32.16
N ALA A 324 -19.01 5.07 -31.36
CA ALA A 324 -18.63 3.69 -31.58
C ALA A 324 -19.80 2.72 -31.34
N ILE A 325 -20.60 2.94 -30.30
CA ILE A 325 -21.80 2.15 -30.00
C ILE A 325 -22.87 2.31 -31.09
N GLU A 326 -23.02 3.52 -31.64
CA GLU A 326 -23.91 3.80 -32.78
C GLU A 326 -23.40 3.20 -34.11
N GLY A 327 -22.19 2.65 -34.15
CA GLY A 327 -21.59 2.07 -35.35
C GLY A 327 -20.92 3.08 -36.29
N THR A 328 -20.80 4.35 -35.88
CA THR A 328 -20.12 5.40 -36.66
C THR A 328 -18.59 5.26 -36.60
N ILE A 329 -18.06 4.83 -35.44
CA ILE A 329 -16.64 4.53 -35.25
C ILE A 329 -16.44 3.02 -35.14
N VAL A 330 -15.50 2.47 -35.93
CA VAL A 330 -15.17 1.05 -35.86
C VAL A 330 -14.31 0.78 -34.61
N MET A 331 -14.80 -0.08 -33.71
CA MET A 331 -14.03 -0.61 -32.59
C MET A 331 -12.95 -1.59 -33.11
N SER A 332 -11.80 -1.06 -33.54
CA SER A 332 -10.63 -1.82 -34.03
C SER A 332 -9.51 -1.91 -32.97
N GLU A 333 -8.41 -2.60 -33.28
CA GLU A 333 -7.18 -2.60 -32.46
C GLU A 333 -6.62 -1.18 -32.25
N ALA A 334 -6.83 -0.26 -33.21
CA ALA A 334 -6.45 1.15 -33.07
C ALA A 334 -7.28 1.90 -32.01
N SER A 335 -8.44 1.35 -31.62
CA SER A 335 -9.36 1.89 -30.63
C SER A 335 -9.47 1.00 -29.38
N LYS A 336 -8.38 0.30 -29.01
CA LYS A 336 -8.29 -0.52 -27.79
C LYS A 336 -8.77 0.22 -26.52
N ASN A 337 -8.52 1.53 -26.47
CA ASN A 337 -8.98 2.40 -25.39
C ASN A 337 -10.51 2.51 -25.28
N LEU A 338 -11.24 2.43 -26.41
CA LEU A 338 -12.71 2.49 -26.40
C LEU A 338 -13.31 1.17 -25.91
N ARG A 339 -12.73 0.03 -26.30
CA ARG A 339 -13.13 -1.28 -25.76
C ARG A 339 -12.86 -1.37 -24.25
N ASP A 340 -11.68 -0.92 -23.82
CA ASP A 340 -11.33 -0.81 -22.39
C ASP A 340 -12.31 0.11 -21.65
N ALA A 341 -12.68 1.26 -22.24
CA ALA A 341 -13.64 2.17 -21.63
C ALA A 341 -15.03 1.54 -21.50
N LEU A 342 -15.53 0.86 -22.55
CA LEU A 342 -16.81 0.17 -22.53
C LEU A 342 -16.87 -0.88 -21.42
N ASP A 343 -15.88 -1.77 -21.39
CA ASP A 343 -15.81 -2.85 -20.42
C ASP A 343 -15.72 -2.32 -18.99
N ASN A 344 -14.79 -1.39 -18.73
CA ASN A 344 -14.64 -0.83 -17.40
C ASN A 344 -15.88 -0.05 -16.97
N MET A 345 -16.51 0.73 -17.84
CA MET A 345 -17.73 1.47 -17.51
C MET A 345 -18.89 0.53 -17.18
N TYR A 346 -19.06 -0.56 -17.93
CA TYR A 346 -20.06 -1.58 -17.64
C TYR A 346 -19.82 -2.26 -16.29
N ASP A 347 -18.56 -2.60 -15.99
CA ASP A 347 -18.15 -3.22 -14.73
C ASP A 347 -18.02 -2.20 -13.57
N ALA A 348 -18.49 -0.96 -13.74
CA ALA A 348 -18.39 0.14 -12.77
C ALA A 348 -16.95 0.47 -12.30
N ARG A 349 -15.97 0.17 -13.15
CA ARG A 349 -14.54 0.48 -13.00
C ARG A 349 -14.14 1.69 -13.82
N ILE A 350 -12.98 2.25 -13.49
CA ILE A 350 -12.46 3.47 -14.13
C ILE A 350 -11.58 3.03 -15.32
N PRO A 351 -11.86 3.49 -16.55
CA PRO A 351 -11.03 3.23 -17.72
C PRO A 351 -9.56 3.60 -17.51
N GLN A 352 -8.64 2.82 -18.09
CA GLN A 352 -7.21 2.98 -17.85
C GLN A 352 -6.67 4.33 -18.35
N VAL A 353 -7.21 4.81 -19.47
CA VAL A 353 -6.85 6.13 -20.03
C VAL A 353 -7.18 7.25 -19.04
N TRP A 354 -8.27 7.13 -18.29
CA TRP A 354 -8.68 8.15 -17.31
C TRP A 354 -7.82 8.04 -16.04
N ARG A 355 -7.55 6.82 -15.55
CA ARG A 355 -6.66 6.59 -14.40
C ARG A 355 -5.28 7.21 -14.59
N ARG A 356 -4.70 7.07 -15.79
CA ARG A 356 -3.35 7.62 -16.11
C ARG A 356 -3.23 9.13 -15.96
N VAL A 357 -4.31 9.88 -16.16
CA VAL A 357 -4.30 11.35 -16.10
C VAL A 357 -4.92 11.92 -14.82
N SER A 358 -5.57 11.07 -14.01
CA SER A 358 -6.35 11.47 -12.83
C SER A 358 -5.79 10.89 -11.53
N TRP A 359 -6.66 10.38 -10.65
CA TRP A 359 -6.37 9.85 -9.32
C TRP A 359 -6.95 8.44 -9.17
N GLU A 360 -6.53 7.75 -8.11
CA GLU A 360 -7.08 6.45 -7.73
C GLU A 360 -8.42 6.62 -7.00
N SER A 361 -9.37 5.75 -7.32
CA SER A 361 -10.70 5.74 -6.70
C SER A 361 -11.31 4.35 -6.81
N SER A 362 -12.24 4.02 -5.93
CA SER A 362 -12.74 2.65 -5.77
C SER A 362 -13.67 2.21 -6.90
N THR A 363 -14.54 3.10 -7.38
CA THR A 363 -15.50 2.80 -8.44
C THR A 363 -15.63 4.00 -9.37
N LEU A 364 -16.20 3.78 -10.56
CA LEU A 364 -16.49 4.84 -11.51
C LEU A 364 -17.40 5.94 -10.92
N GLY A 365 -18.41 5.55 -10.14
CA GLY A 365 -19.34 6.51 -9.51
C GLY A 365 -18.66 7.41 -8.47
N PHE A 366 -17.84 6.84 -7.60
CA PHE A 366 -17.04 7.63 -6.65
C PHE A 366 -16.04 8.52 -7.37
N TRP A 367 -15.33 7.98 -8.36
CA TRP A 367 -14.37 8.74 -9.16
C TRP A 367 -15.01 9.94 -9.85
N PHE A 368 -16.21 9.77 -10.43
CA PHE A 368 -16.91 10.86 -11.09
C PHE A 368 -17.40 11.90 -10.10
N THR A 369 -17.88 11.48 -8.92
CA THR A 369 -18.24 12.41 -7.84
C THR A 369 -17.04 13.24 -7.39
N GLU A 370 -15.88 12.59 -7.19
CA GLU A 370 -14.64 13.28 -6.86
C GLU A 370 -14.21 14.24 -7.98
N LEU A 371 -14.43 13.90 -9.25
CA LEU A 371 -14.13 14.80 -10.37
C LEU A 371 -14.92 16.09 -10.26
N LEU A 372 -16.22 15.97 -9.98
CA LEU A 372 -17.10 17.12 -9.80
C LEU A 372 -16.68 17.96 -8.59
N GLU A 373 -16.38 17.34 -7.45
CA GLU A 373 -15.97 18.04 -6.22
C GLU A 373 -14.61 18.74 -6.36
N ARG A 374 -13.63 18.06 -6.97
CA ARG A 374 -12.30 18.63 -7.25
C ARG A 374 -12.43 19.83 -8.19
N ASN A 375 -13.22 19.69 -9.25
CA ASN A 375 -13.49 20.79 -10.18
C ASN A 375 -14.21 21.95 -9.47
N ALA A 376 -15.20 21.66 -8.62
CA ALA A 376 -15.93 22.67 -7.87
C ALA A 376 -15.01 23.48 -6.96
N GLN A 377 -14.04 22.84 -6.29
CA GLN A 377 -13.02 23.53 -5.49
C GLN A 377 -12.19 24.51 -6.34
N LEU A 378 -11.65 24.04 -7.48
CA LEU A 378 -10.79 24.85 -8.35
C LEU A 378 -11.57 25.99 -9.02
N SER A 379 -12.76 25.68 -9.53
CA SER A 379 -13.68 26.63 -10.17
C SER A 379 -14.12 27.72 -9.18
N THR A 380 -14.52 27.34 -7.97
CA THR A 380 -14.86 28.31 -6.91
C THR A 380 -13.66 29.20 -6.58
N TRP A 381 -12.46 28.62 -6.48
CA TRP A 381 -11.26 29.39 -6.19
C TRP A 381 -10.96 30.44 -7.28
N ILE A 382 -10.98 30.07 -8.56
CA ILE A 382 -10.66 31.01 -9.64
C ILE A 382 -11.76 32.05 -9.90
N PHE A 383 -13.04 31.69 -9.74
CA PHE A 383 -14.16 32.57 -10.08
C PHE A 383 -14.72 33.38 -8.90
N GLN A 384 -14.71 32.82 -7.68
CA GLN A 384 -15.27 33.46 -6.48
C GLN A 384 -14.19 33.96 -5.51
N GLY A 385 -12.95 33.44 -5.62
CA GLY A 385 -11.81 33.86 -4.82
C GLY A 385 -11.31 32.78 -3.87
N ARG A 386 -10.23 33.09 -3.14
CA ARG A 386 -9.50 32.12 -2.30
C ARG A 386 -10.40 31.48 -1.23
N PRO A 387 -10.51 30.13 -1.19
CA PRO A 387 -11.20 29.42 -0.12
C PRO A 387 -10.58 29.70 1.26
N LYS A 388 -11.41 29.67 2.30
CA LYS A 388 -10.97 29.80 3.71
C LYS A 388 -10.30 28.50 4.22
N VAL A 389 -10.72 27.37 3.66
CA VAL A 389 -10.27 26.02 4.01
C VAL A 389 -10.16 25.21 2.72
N PHE A 390 -9.10 24.44 2.58
CA PHE A 390 -8.78 23.71 1.35
C PHE A 390 -8.94 22.20 1.54
N TRP A 391 -9.57 21.54 0.57
CA TRP A 391 -9.58 20.09 0.49
C TRP A 391 -8.24 19.62 -0.08
N ILE A 392 -7.32 19.21 0.79
CA ILE A 392 -5.94 18.94 0.36
C ILE A 392 -5.85 17.69 -0.52
N THR A 393 -6.64 16.66 -0.22
CA THR A 393 -6.67 15.42 -1.03
C THR A 393 -7.39 15.62 -2.37
N GLY A 394 -8.10 16.75 -2.53
CA GLY A 394 -8.71 17.18 -3.78
C GLY A 394 -7.73 17.73 -4.82
N PHE A 395 -6.50 18.09 -4.42
CA PHE A 395 -5.47 18.53 -5.35
C PHE A 395 -4.77 17.35 -6.05
N PHE A 396 -4.29 17.59 -7.26
CA PHE A 396 -3.41 16.67 -7.98
C PHE A 396 -1.97 16.70 -7.42
N ASN A 397 -1.53 17.84 -6.89
CA ASN A 397 -0.21 17.99 -6.28
C ASN A 397 -0.26 18.65 -4.88
N PRO A 398 -0.60 17.91 -3.82
CA PRO A 398 -0.60 18.41 -2.45
C PRO A 398 0.76 18.97 -1.99
N GLN A 399 1.88 18.41 -2.45
CA GLN A 399 3.23 18.90 -2.12
C GLN A 399 3.49 20.28 -2.73
N GLY A 400 3.02 20.49 -3.97
CA GLY A 400 3.06 21.78 -4.64
C GLY A 400 2.27 22.84 -3.89
N PHE A 401 1.10 22.47 -3.35
CA PHE A 401 0.30 23.35 -2.50
C PHE A 401 1.04 23.77 -1.23
N LEU A 402 1.64 22.82 -0.50
CA LEU A 402 2.43 23.12 0.70
C LEU A 402 3.65 23.98 0.38
N THR A 403 4.31 23.74 -0.75
CA THR A 403 5.43 24.57 -1.22
C THR A 403 4.98 25.99 -1.54
N ALA A 404 3.82 26.15 -2.19
CA ALA A 404 3.26 27.46 -2.49
C ALA A 404 2.90 28.24 -1.21
N MET A 405 2.37 27.55 -0.20
CA MET A 405 2.11 28.11 1.13
C MET A 405 3.42 28.55 1.81
N LYS A 406 4.47 27.71 1.83
CA LYS A 406 5.79 28.09 2.37
C LYS A 406 6.37 29.32 1.68
N GLN A 407 6.25 29.41 0.35
CA GLN A 407 6.70 30.57 -0.42
C GLN A 407 5.91 31.83 -0.06
N GLU A 408 4.61 31.71 0.19
CA GLU A 408 3.77 32.82 0.62
C GLU A 408 4.21 33.32 2.01
N ALA A 409 4.39 32.41 2.97
CA ALA A 409 4.86 32.75 4.31
C ALA A 409 6.27 33.38 4.31
N THR A 410 7.18 32.84 3.49
CA THR A 410 8.54 33.40 3.32
C THR A 410 8.51 34.80 2.72
N ARG A 411 7.60 35.08 1.77
CA ARG A 411 7.46 36.43 1.18
C ARG A 411 6.84 37.44 2.15
N ALA A 412 5.99 36.98 3.08
CA ALA A 412 5.42 37.82 4.13
C ALA A 412 6.47 38.22 5.18
N HIS A 413 7.47 37.35 5.44
CA HIS A 413 8.52 37.56 6.43
C HIS A 413 9.87 37.86 5.76
N LYS A 414 10.26 39.15 5.75
CA LYS A 414 11.46 39.64 5.00
C LYS A 414 12.78 38.94 5.35
N ASP A 415 12.92 38.41 6.56
CA ASP A 415 14.16 37.77 7.04
C ASP A 415 14.17 36.24 6.87
N TRP A 416 13.11 35.65 6.30
CA TRP A 416 13.00 34.20 6.14
C TRP A 416 13.62 33.74 4.82
N ALA A 417 14.35 32.64 4.89
CA ALA A 417 14.86 31.93 3.72
C ALA A 417 14.11 30.61 3.55
N LEU A 418 13.66 30.30 2.33
CA LEU A 418 12.75 29.18 2.05
C LEU A 418 13.32 27.82 2.46
N ASP A 419 14.65 27.67 2.43
CA ASP A 419 15.41 26.49 2.84
C ASP A 419 15.40 26.25 4.35
N LYS A 420 15.22 27.31 5.15
CA LYS A 420 15.16 27.25 6.62
C LYS A 420 13.76 27.11 7.18
N VAL A 421 12.73 27.37 6.36
CA VAL A 421 11.33 27.27 6.77
C VAL A 421 10.92 25.80 6.81
N ALA A 422 10.34 25.35 7.92
CA ALA A 422 9.74 24.03 8.03
C ALA A 422 8.23 24.11 7.77
N VAL A 423 7.52 23.00 7.79
CA VAL A 423 6.05 23.02 7.82
C VAL A 423 5.65 22.48 9.17
N HIS A 424 4.86 23.26 9.89
CA HIS A 424 4.27 22.88 11.15
C HIS A 424 2.76 22.72 11.00
N ASN A 425 2.18 21.90 11.85
CA ASN A 425 0.75 21.61 11.79
C ASN A 425 0.15 21.49 13.18
N ASP A 426 -1.04 22.07 13.34
CA ASP A 426 -1.88 21.92 14.52
C ASP A 426 -3.25 21.38 14.13
N VAL A 427 -3.73 20.35 14.83
CA VAL A 427 -5.07 19.80 14.61
C VAL A 427 -6.07 20.62 15.40
N LEU A 428 -6.99 21.30 14.70
CA LEU A 428 -8.02 22.12 15.32
C LEU A 428 -9.15 21.25 15.88
N LYS A 429 -9.95 21.82 16.79
CA LYS A 429 -11.19 21.20 17.26
C LYS A 429 -12.39 21.49 16.36
N LEU A 430 -12.21 22.41 15.41
CA LEU A 430 -13.26 22.93 14.54
C LEU A 430 -13.50 22.02 13.34
N THR A 431 -14.75 21.92 12.91
CA THR A 431 -15.12 21.34 11.62
C THR A 431 -15.01 22.38 10.51
N LYS A 432 -15.11 21.92 9.25
CA LYS A 432 -15.02 22.77 8.06
C LYS A 432 -16.05 23.90 8.10
N GLU A 433 -17.27 23.61 8.54
CA GLU A 433 -18.42 24.52 8.53
C GLU A 433 -18.29 25.62 9.60
N GLU A 434 -17.53 25.36 10.66
CA GLU A 434 -17.30 26.30 11.75
C GLU A 434 -16.22 27.35 11.41
N ILE A 435 -15.47 27.15 10.31
CA ILE A 435 -14.42 28.08 9.86
C ILE A 435 -15.06 29.30 9.15
N ILE A 436 -15.15 30.41 9.87
CA ILE A 436 -15.70 31.68 9.37
C ILE A 436 -14.67 32.58 8.70
N SER A 437 -13.38 32.44 8.98
CA SER A 437 -12.29 33.27 8.43
C SER A 437 -11.04 32.44 8.11
N PRO A 438 -10.22 32.87 7.14
CA PRO A 438 -8.91 32.27 6.90
C PRO A 438 -7.98 32.50 8.11
N PRO A 439 -6.89 31.70 8.27
CA PRO A 439 -5.91 31.94 9.31
C PRO A 439 -5.10 33.22 9.04
N SER A 440 -4.49 33.79 10.08
CA SER A 440 -3.58 34.94 9.94
C SER A 440 -2.28 34.57 9.23
N ASP A 441 -1.81 33.33 9.40
CA ASP A 441 -0.65 32.77 8.73
C ASP A 441 -0.93 31.33 8.31
N GLY A 442 -0.35 30.90 7.19
CA GLY A 442 -0.56 29.57 6.63
C GLY A 442 -1.96 29.33 6.05
N VAL A 443 -2.46 28.10 6.15
CA VAL A 443 -3.71 27.64 5.55
C VAL A 443 -4.42 26.62 6.41
N TYR A 444 -5.76 26.60 6.34
CA TYR A 444 -6.56 25.51 6.89
C TYR A 444 -6.80 24.45 5.83
N ILE A 445 -6.63 23.18 6.19
CA ILE A 445 -6.86 22.04 5.32
C ILE A 445 -7.83 21.03 5.93
N TYR A 446 -8.55 20.30 5.08
CA TYR A 446 -9.40 19.19 5.47
C TYR A 446 -9.32 18.04 4.47
N GLY A 447 -9.93 16.90 4.82
CA GLY A 447 -10.03 15.71 3.97
C GLY A 447 -8.98 14.63 4.24
N LEU A 448 -8.26 14.74 5.36
CA LEU A 448 -7.36 13.68 5.82
C LEU A 448 -8.12 12.67 6.68
N TYR A 449 -7.70 11.42 6.62
CA TYR A 449 -8.26 10.32 7.38
C TYR A 449 -7.15 9.59 8.13
N LEU A 450 -7.46 9.07 9.31
CA LEU A 450 -6.64 8.12 10.05
C LEU A 450 -7.15 6.72 9.78
N GLU A 451 -6.23 5.81 9.51
CA GLU A 451 -6.47 4.37 9.49
C GLU A 451 -5.66 3.73 10.63
N GLY A 452 -6.25 2.76 11.33
CA GLY A 452 -5.59 2.09 12.46
C GLY A 452 -5.50 2.91 13.76
N ALA A 453 -5.92 4.18 13.75
CA ALA A 453 -5.99 5.04 14.93
C ALA A 453 -7.28 5.88 14.93
N GLY A 454 -7.71 6.29 16.13
CA GLY A 454 -8.76 7.27 16.35
C GLY A 454 -8.21 8.63 16.76
N TRP A 455 -9.09 9.62 16.79
CA TRP A 455 -8.78 10.97 17.26
C TRP A 455 -9.77 11.41 18.33
N ASP A 456 -9.28 11.69 19.55
CA ASP A 456 -10.08 12.29 20.60
C ASP A 456 -10.11 13.81 20.43
N LYS A 457 -11.21 14.34 19.88
CA LYS A 457 -11.42 15.78 19.67
C LYS A 457 -11.34 16.62 20.95
N ARG A 458 -11.72 16.06 22.11
CA ARG A 458 -11.73 16.82 23.37
C ARG A 458 -10.31 17.04 23.88
N ARG A 459 -9.52 15.98 23.86
CA ARG A 459 -8.13 15.96 24.34
C ARG A 459 -7.10 16.35 23.29
N SER A 460 -7.47 16.38 22.01
CA SER A 460 -6.57 16.62 20.87
C SER A 460 -5.40 15.63 20.84
N ILE A 461 -5.69 14.34 21.04
CA ILE A 461 -4.68 13.27 21.04
C ILE A 461 -5.12 12.11 20.15
N LEU A 462 -4.14 11.39 19.62
CA LEU A 462 -4.35 10.08 18.99
C LEU A 462 -4.77 9.08 20.06
N VAL A 463 -5.73 8.23 19.70
CA VAL A 463 -6.22 7.12 20.52
C VAL A 463 -6.28 5.86 19.67
N GLU A 464 -6.42 4.70 20.31
CA GLU A 464 -6.73 3.46 19.60
C GLU A 464 -8.03 3.61 18.80
N SER A 465 -8.08 2.96 17.64
CA SER A 465 -9.31 3.01 16.83
C SER A 465 -10.46 2.33 17.57
N SER A 466 -11.69 2.77 17.29
CA SER A 466 -12.85 2.04 17.80
C SER A 466 -13.05 0.75 16.99
N PRO A 467 -13.47 -0.36 17.63
CA PRO A 467 -13.76 -1.59 16.93
C PRO A 467 -14.72 -1.37 15.75
N LYS A 468 -14.40 -1.96 14.59
CA LYS A 468 -15.17 -1.88 13.34
C LYS A 468 -15.19 -0.51 12.66
N ILE A 469 -14.49 0.50 13.19
CA ILE A 469 -14.28 1.79 12.52
C ILE A 469 -12.90 1.79 11.86
N LEU A 470 -12.86 1.59 10.54
CA LEU A 470 -11.60 1.47 9.80
C LEU A 470 -10.92 2.82 9.58
N PHE A 471 -11.72 3.84 9.21
CA PHE A 471 -11.24 5.18 8.88
C PHE A 471 -11.92 6.21 9.78
N VAL A 472 -11.13 7.14 10.32
CA VAL A 472 -11.60 8.27 11.12
C VAL A 472 -11.17 9.55 10.44
N GLN A 473 -12.13 10.41 10.09
CA GLN A 473 -11.83 11.71 9.49
C GLN A 473 -11.12 12.61 10.52
N LEU A 474 -9.96 13.16 10.15
CA LEU A 474 -9.28 14.16 10.96
C LEU A 474 -10.09 15.47 10.94
N PRO A 475 -10.15 16.22 12.06
CA PRO A 475 -10.64 17.60 12.05
C PRO A 475 -9.83 18.49 11.11
N VAL A 476 -10.22 19.76 10.98
CA VAL A 476 -9.43 20.73 10.19
C VAL A 476 -8.01 20.86 10.79
N LEU A 477 -6.98 20.83 9.94
CA LEU A 477 -5.61 21.13 10.35
C LEU A 477 -5.27 22.56 9.95
N HIS A 478 -4.56 23.24 10.83
CA HIS A 478 -3.84 24.46 10.51
C HIS A 478 -2.42 24.10 10.11
N MET A 479 -2.06 24.40 8.86
CA MET A 479 -0.70 24.23 8.34
C MET A 479 -0.04 25.60 8.24
N PHE A 480 1.13 25.76 8.84
CA PHE A 480 1.89 27.01 8.82
C PHE A 480 3.39 26.75 8.71
N ALA A 481 4.16 27.82 8.56
CA ALA A 481 5.59 27.82 8.24
C ALA A 481 6.46 28.06 9.48
#